data_AF-A0A7Y3ASB2-F1
#
_entry.id   AF-A0A7Y3ASB2-F1
#
_cell.length_a   1.000
_cell.length_b   1.000
_cell.length_c   1.000
_cell.angle_alpha   90.00
_cell.angle_beta   90.00
_cell.angle_gamma   90.00
#
_symmetry.space_group_name_H-M   'P 1'
#
loop_
_entity.id
_entity.type
_entity.pdbx_description
1 polymer ?
#
loop_
_entity_poly.entity_id
_entity_poly.type
_entity_poly.pdbx_seq_one_letter_code
_entity_poly.pdbx_strand_id
1 'polypeptide(L)' 'PMEVAGAVVFLASDAASLITGEIMLIDGGWTTR' A
#
# COMPACT_ATOMS: atom_id res chain seq x y z
N PRO A 1 -1.75 0.96 13.33
CA PRO A 1 -2.60 1.81 12.45
C PRO A 1 -1.81 2.86 11.65
N MET A 2 -0.79 3.48 12.25
CA MET A 2 0.01 4.50 11.58
C MET A 2 0.85 3.95 10.43
N GLU A 3 1.29 2.70 10.49
CA GLU A 3 2.13 2.10 9.43
C GLU A 3 1.41 1.97 8.08
N VAL A 4 0.07 1.88 8.07
CA VAL A 4 -0.72 1.73 6.83
C VAL A 4 -1.34 3.04 6.34
N ALA A 5 -1.38 4.09 7.17
CA ALA A 5 -2.10 5.32 6.84
C ALA A 5 -1.56 6.00 5.57
N GLY A 6 -0.23 6.05 5.41
CA GLY A 6 0.40 6.61 4.22
C GLY A 6 0.06 5.84 2.95
N ALA A 7 0.01 4.51 3.03
CA ALA A 7 -0.34 3.68 1.88
C ALA A 7 -1.82 3.81 1.50
N VAL A 8 -2.72 3.93 2.49
CA VAL A 8 -4.14 4.20 2.23
C VAL A 8 -4.31 5.54 1.54
N VAL A 9 -3.64 6.60 2.03
CA VAL A 9 -3.68 7.93 1.40
C VAL A 9 -3.12 7.89 -0.02
N PHE A 10 -2.01 7.17 -0.24
CA PHE A 10 -1.43 6.99 -1.58
C PHE A 10 -2.42 6.32 -2.54
N LEU A 11 -2.97 5.17 -2.16
CA LEU A 11 -3.91 4.40 -3.01
C LEU A 11 -5.24 5.13 -3.25
N ALA A 12 -5.65 6.01 -2.34
CA ALA A 12 -6.85 6.84 -2.49
C ALA A 12 -6.62 8.14 -3.29
N SER A 13 -5.39 8.41 -3.75
CA SER A 13 -5.00 9.65 -4.43
C SER A 13 -4.66 9.46 -5.90
N ASP A 14 -4.57 10.57 -6.64
CA ASP A 14 -4.13 10.59 -8.05
C ASP A 14 -2.71 10.03 -8.26
N ALA A 15 -1.89 9.97 -7.20
CA ALA A 15 -0.56 9.38 -7.25
C ALA A 15 -0.57 7.89 -7.59
N ALA A 16 -1.69 7.19 -7.34
CA ALA A 16 -1.90 5.79 -7.68
C ALA A 16 -2.72 5.60 -8.98
N SER A 17 -2.91 6.63 -9.81
CA SER A 17 -3.78 6.60 -11.00
C SER A 17 -3.47 5.50 -12.03
N LEU A 18 -2.26 4.94 -12.00
CA LEU A 18 -1.83 3.85 -12.88
C LEU A 18 -1.75 2.48 -12.17
N ILE A 19 -2.22 2.37 -10.92
CA ILE A 19 -2.16 1.16 -10.11
C ILE A 19 -3.59 0.68 -9.85
N THR A 20 -3.94 -0.48 -10.41
CA THR A 20 -5.25 -1.11 -10.23
C THR A 20 -5.12 -2.62 -10.28
N GLY A 21 -5.94 -3.34 -9.51
CA GLY A 21 -5.91 -4.80 -9.44
C GLY A 21 -4.75 -5.41 -8.63
N GLU A 22 -3.90 -4.57 -8.02
CA GLU A 22 -2.71 -4.99 -7.29
C GLU A 22 -2.93 -5.04 -5.77
N ILE A 23 -2.14 -5.88 -5.08
CA ILE A 23 -2.12 -5.98 -3.61
C ILE A 23 -0.81 -5.39 -3.08
N MET A 24 -0.90 -4.30 -2.31
CA MET A 24 0.25 -3.71 -1.62
C MET A 24 0.40 -4.32 -0.21
N LEU A 25 1.40 -5.19 -0.02
CA LEU A 25 1.70 -5.80 1.26
C LEU A 25 2.47 -4.84 2.18
N ILE A 26 1.99 -4.70 3.41
CA ILE A 26 2.63 -3.93 4.49
C ILE A 26 2.69 -4.83 5.72
N ASP A 27 3.69 -5.71 5.76
CA ASP A 27 3.80 -6.78 6.74
C ASP A 27 5.17 -6.83 7.46
N GLY A 28 6.00 -5.79 7.28
CA GLY A 28 7.33 -5.71 7.89
C GLY A 28 8.33 -6.75 7.38
N GLY A 29 8.10 -7.32 6.19
CA GLY A 29 8.96 -8.36 5.63
C GLY A 29 8.64 -9.77 6.15
N TRP A 30 7.45 -9.98 6.70
CA TRP A 30 7.00 -11.29 7.17
C TRP A 30 6.91 -12.32 6.02
N THR A 31 6.35 -11.91 4.89
CA THR A 31 6.11 -12.78 3.72
C THR A 31 7.39 -13.07 2.92
N THR A 32 8.46 -12.29 3.11
CA THR A 32 9.74 -12.44 2.40
C THR A 32 10.69 -13.52 2.95
N ARG A 33 10.25 -14.33 3.91
CA ARG A 33 11.06 -15.43 4.49
C ARG A 33 11.08 -16.69 3.64
#